data_AF-A0A2A2V246-F1
#
_entry.id   AF-A0A2A2V246-F1
#
_cell.length_a   1.000
_cell.length_b   1.000
_cell.length_c   1.000
_cell.angle_alpha   90.00
_cell.angle_beta   90.00
_cell.angle_gamma   90.00
#
_symmetry.space_group_name_H-M   'P 1'
#
loop_
_entity.id
_entity.type
_entity.pdbx_description
1 polymer ?
#
loop_
_entity_poly.entity_id
_entity_poly.type
_entity_poly.pdbx_seq_one_letter_code
_entity_poly.pdbx_strand_id
1 'polypeptide(L)'
;MNKFFDNFYNFGGFGPAIEAIQPTDEQIRFYQGTLPDNLLEYWKEYGFCGWGKGRLWMVNPADYHALLAEWIRGTQFEKMQNDGIDSFYVIAVDAFGKMYIWGKNSGNCLKITSPYGMIFPNFSNDDYLEDGEELTLDLFFSTKMSTEIDLKDHNEKPLFERAVEKLGPLENGEIYGFVP
;
A
#
# COMPACT_ATOMS: atom_id res chain seq x y z
N MET A 1 -19.55 1.42 1.19
CA MET A 1 -18.46 1.97 2.02
C MET A 1 -18.72 1.72 3.49
N ASN A 2 -17.80 1.04 4.18
CA ASN A 2 -17.92 0.73 5.61
C ASN A 2 -17.37 1.89 6.48
N LYS A 3 -17.58 1.81 7.80
CA LYS A 3 -17.13 2.85 8.75
C LYS A 3 -15.60 3.04 8.81
N PHE A 4 -14.84 1.99 8.50
CA PHE A 4 -13.38 2.02 8.58
C PHE A 4 -12.79 2.80 7.41
N PHE A 5 -13.33 2.58 6.22
CA PHE A 5 -12.98 3.36 5.05
C PHE A 5 -13.51 4.80 5.12
N ASP A 6 -14.70 5.03 5.70
CA ASP A 6 -15.19 6.38 5.97
C ASP A 6 -14.24 7.15 6.89
N ASN A 7 -13.72 6.50 7.95
CA ASN A 7 -12.68 7.08 8.79
C ASN A 7 -11.42 7.41 8.00
N PHE A 8 -10.94 6.51 7.14
CA PHE A 8 -9.80 6.81 6.26
C PHE A 8 -10.08 8.02 5.35
N TYR A 9 -11.19 7.99 4.63
CA TYR A 9 -11.54 9.00 3.63
C TYR A 9 -11.75 10.38 4.26
N ASN A 10 -12.59 10.47 5.29
CA ASN A 10 -13.01 11.74 5.90
C ASN A 10 -12.10 12.15 7.07
N PHE A 11 -12.03 11.33 8.12
CA PHE A 11 -11.29 11.69 9.34
C PHE A 11 -9.77 11.68 9.12
N GLY A 12 -9.26 10.68 8.40
CA GLY A 12 -7.85 10.56 8.03
C GLY A 12 -7.41 11.60 7.01
N GLY A 13 -8.35 12.33 6.38
CA GLY A 13 -8.07 13.39 5.42
C GLY A 13 -7.52 12.87 4.08
N PHE A 14 -7.94 11.67 3.67
CA PHE A 14 -7.46 11.06 2.43
C PHE A 14 -8.32 11.38 1.20
N GLY A 15 -9.58 11.78 1.39
CA GLY A 15 -10.45 12.16 0.28
C GLY A 15 -10.11 13.53 -0.35
N PRO A 16 -10.47 13.74 -1.62
CA PRO A 16 -10.96 12.75 -2.59
C PRO A 16 -9.83 11.93 -3.23
N ALA A 17 -10.20 10.85 -3.91
CA ALA A 17 -9.28 10.11 -4.80
C ALA A 17 -8.79 10.99 -5.96
N ILE A 18 -7.56 10.78 -6.40
CA ILE A 18 -6.95 11.48 -7.54
C ILE A 18 -6.30 10.50 -8.51
N GLU A 19 -6.11 10.91 -9.77
CA GLU A 19 -5.32 10.16 -10.77
C GLU A 19 -5.66 8.66 -10.87
N ALA A 20 -6.96 8.37 -10.92
CA ALA A 20 -7.48 7.01 -10.91
C ALA A 20 -7.29 6.31 -12.27
N ILE A 21 -6.73 5.11 -12.23
CA ILE A 21 -6.72 4.16 -13.35
C ILE A 21 -7.72 3.05 -13.04
N GLN A 22 -8.77 2.93 -13.86
CA GLN A 22 -9.80 1.93 -13.63
C GLN A 22 -9.28 0.51 -13.96
N PRO A 23 -9.46 -0.47 -13.04
CA PRO A 23 -9.08 -1.84 -13.32
C PRO A 23 -10.01 -2.44 -14.38
N THR A 24 -9.45 -3.34 -15.19
CA THR A 24 -10.26 -4.22 -16.03
C THR A 24 -10.93 -5.31 -15.19
N ASP A 25 -12.04 -5.85 -15.68
CA ASP A 25 -12.69 -6.99 -15.01
C ASP A 25 -11.76 -8.22 -14.90
N GLU A 26 -10.84 -8.39 -15.85
CA GLU A 26 -9.84 -9.46 -15.81
C GLU A 26 -8.85 -9.26 -14.66
N GLN A 27 -8.36 -8.03 -14.44
CA GLN A 27 -7.51 -7.71 -13.30
C GLN A 27 -8.24 -7.94 -11.97
N ILE A 28 -9.50 -7.52 -11.86
CA ILE A 28 -10.31 -7.81 -10.67
C ILE A 28 -10.45 -9.32 -10.44
N ARG A 29 -10.88 -10.07 -11.47
CA ARG A 29 -11.08 -11.53 -11.36
C ARG A 29 -9.80 -12.27 -10.99
N PHE A 30 -8.65 -11.80 -11.48
CA PHE A 30 -7.36 -12.42 -11.17
C PHE A 30 -7.07 -12.43 -9.66
N TYR A 31 -7.46 -11.39 -8.92
CA TYR A 31 -7.19 -11.28 -7.49
C TYR A 31 -8.30 -11.81 -6.58
N GLN A 32 -9.45 -12.23 -7.12
CA GLN A 32 -10.54 -12.81 -6.33
C GLN A 32 -10.08 -14.06 -5.57
N GLY A 33 -10.41 -14.13 -4.28
CA GLY A 33 -9.97 -15.23 -3.40
C GLY A 33 -8.46 -15.25 -3.12
N THR A 34 -7.75 -14.19 -3.47
CA THR A 34 -6.31 -14.01 -3.18
C THR A 34 -6.05 -12.73 -2.40
N LEU A 35 -6.73 -11.64 -2.76
CA LEU A 35 -6.77 -10.40 -2.00
C LEU A 35 -8.18 -10.22 -1.38
N PRO A 36 -8.29 -9.44 -0.30
CA PRO A 36 -9.57 -9.24 0.39
C PRO A 36 -10.61 -8.62 -0.55
N ASP A 37 -11.85 -9.10 -0.48
CA ASP A 37 -12.93 -8.64 -1.38
C ASP A 37 -13.21 -7.14 -1.22
N ASN A 38 -13.12 -6.60 -0.01
CA ASN A 38 -13.25 -5.15 0.24
C ASN A 38 -12.16 -4.31 -0.45
N LEU A 39 -10.94 -4.84 -0.65
CA LEU A 39 -9.92 -4.16 -1.47
C LEU A 39 -10.35 -4.08 -2.93
N LEU A 40 -10.88 -5.19 -3.46
CA LEU A 40 -11.35 -5.27 -4.84
C LEU A 40 -12.57 -4.36 -5.08
N GLU A 41 -13.44 -4.21 -4.09
CA GLU A 41 -14.53 -3.23 -4.11
C GLU A 41 -14.00 -1.80 -4.18
N TYR A 42 -12.99 -1.44 -3.39
CA TYR A 42 -12.39 -0.11 -3.46
C TYR A 42 -11.72 0.14 -4.82
N TRP A 43 -11.07 -0.85 -5.41
CA TRP A 43 -10.52 -0.72 -6.76
C TRP A 43 -11.59 -0.55 -7.83
N LYS A 44 -12.73 -1.23 -7.73
CA LYS A 44 -13.86 -1.02 -8.66
C LYS A 44 -14.48 0.36 -8.52
N GLU A 45 -14.55 0.89 -7.29
CA GLU A 45 -15.19 2.17 -7.02
C GLU A 45 -14.27 3.36 -7.35
N TYR A 46 -13.00 3.28 -6.97
CA TYR A 46 -12.04 4.40 -7.02
C TYR A 46 -10.92 4.20 -8.04
N GLY A 47 -10.70 2.99 -8.54
CA GLY A 47 -9.55 2.65 -9.36
C GLY A 47 -8.27 2.45 -8.54
N PHE A 48 -7.17 2.19 -9.26
CA PHE A 48 -5.82 2.37 -8.73
C PHE A 48 -5.56 3.88 -8.68
N CYS A 49 -5.61 4.48 -7.50
CA CYS A 49 -5.67 5.94 -7.34
C CYS A 49 -4.81 6.45 -6.19
N GLY A 50 -4.55 7.75 -6.22
CA GLY A 50 -3.89 8.50 -5.15
C GLY A 50 -4.88 9.00 -4.11
N TRP A 51 -4.41 9.10 -2.87
CA TRP A 51 -5.14 9.55 -1.69
C TRP A 51 -4.34 10.60 -0.93
N GLY A 52 -5.02 11.49 -0.20
CA GLY A 52 -4.37 12.50 0.63
C GLY A 52 -3.52 13.47 -0.20
N LYS A 53 -4.00 13.81 -1.40
CA LYS A 53 -3.29 14.61 -2.43
C LYS A 53 -2.03 13.94 -3.00
N GLY A 54 -1.99 12.60 -3.03
CA GLY A 54 -0.86 11.83 -3.57
C GLY A 54 0.13 11.33 -2.52
N ARG A 55 -0.27 11.33 -1.24
CA ARG A 55 0.54 10.79 -0.13
C ARG A 55 0.58 9.27 -0.11
N LEU A 56 -0.53 8.63 -0.47
CA LEU A 56 -0.68 7.18 -0.51
C LEU A 56 -1.38 6.79 -1.80
N TRP A 57 -0.89 5.77 -2.46
CA TRP A 57 -1.40 5.28 -3.73
C TRP A 57 -1.84 3.84 -3.56
N MET A 58 -3.08 3.54 -3.91
CA MET A 58 -3.50 2.16 -4.14
C MET A 58 -3.06 1.77 -5.55
N VAL A 59 -2.38 0.64 -5.65
CA VAL A 59 -1.70 0.24 -6.87
C VAL A 59 -2.23 -1.08 -7.41
N ASN A 60 -2.04 -1.31 -8.70
CA ASN A 60 -2.18 -2.63 -9.29
C ASN A 60 -0.95 -3.49 -8.88
N PRO A 61 -1.13 -4.58 -8.13
CA PRO A 61 0.01 -5.38 -7.66
C PRO A 61 0.85 -5.98 -8.80
N ALA A 62 0.29 -6.14 -9.99
CA ALA A 62 1.00 -6.72 -11.14
C ALA A 62 2.18 -5.83 -11.57
N ASP A 63 2.04 -4.51 -11.43
CA ASP A 63 3.06 -3.54 -11.84
C ASP A 63 4.28 -3.57 -10.89
N TYR A 64 4.09 -4.11 -9.68
CA TYR A 64 5.11 -4.21 -8.64
C TYR A 64 5.63 -5.64 -8.43
N HIS A 65 5.10 -6.63 -9.13
CA HIS A 65 5.41 -8.05 -8.89
C HIS A 65 6.92 -8.35 -9.02
N ALA A 66 7.54 -7.93 -10.12
CA ALA A 66 8.97 -8.14 -10.35
C ALA A 66 9.83 -7.39 -9.33
N LEU A 67 9.44 -6.16 -8.98
CA LEU A 67 10.14 -5.36 -7.98
C LEU A 67 10.08 -6.02 -6.59
N LEU A 68 8.90 -6.50 -6.18
CA LEU A 68 8.73 -7.18 -4.90
C LEU A 68 9.58 -8.45 -4.83
N ALA A 69 9.62 -9.24 -5.91
CA ALA A 69 10.45 -10.44 -5.99
C ALA A 69 11.94 -10.13 -5.74
N GLU A 70 12.45 -9.03 -6.31
CA GLU A 70 13.83 -8.58 -6.08
C GLU A 70 14.07 -8.17 -4.62
N TRP A 71 13.12 -7.49 -3.98
CA TRP A 71 13.23 -7.09 -2.57
C TRP A 71 13.25 -8.28 -1.61
N ILE A 72 12.42 -9.30 -1.85
CA ILE A 72 12.32 -10.44 -0.93
C ILE A 72 13.32 -11.57 -1.25
N ARG A 73 14.09 -11.46 -2.35
CA ARG A 73 15.08 -12.47 -2.73
C ARG A 73 16.09 -12.73 -1.62
N GLY A 74 16.32 -14.01 -1.34
CA GLY A 74 17.20 -14.50 -0.28
C GLY A 74 16.62 -14.37 1.13
N THR A 75 15.37 -13.91 1.28
CA THR A 75 14.71 -13.78 2.58
C THR A 75 13.78 -14.97 2.87
N GLN A 76 13.30 -15.07 4.11
CA GLN A 76 12.27 -16.05 4.48
C GLN A 76 10.97 -15.88 3.68
N PHE A 77 10.64 -14.65 3.23
CA PHE A 77 9.44 -14.39 2.44
C PHE A 77 9.55 -14.98 1.03
N GLU A 78 10.71 -14.92 0.38
CA GLU A 78 10.92 -15.64 -0.88
C GLU A 78 10.70 -17.15 -0.67
N LYS A 79 11.25 -17.71 0.42
CA LYS A 79 11.04 -19.12 0.73
C LYS A 79 9.56 -19.45 0.95
N MET A 80 8.83 -18.64 1.71
CA MET A 80 7.38 -18.82 1.91
C MET A 80 6.61 -18.79 0.60
N GLN A 81 6.98 -17.90 -0.32
CA GLN A 81 6.36 -17.82 -1.64
C GLN A 81 6.68 -19.05 -2.50
N ASN A 82 7.94 -19.47 -2.55
CA ASN A 82 8.38 -20.62 -3.35
C ASN A 82 7.81 -21.95 -2.83
N ASP A 83 7.66 -22.08 -1.51
CA ASP A 83 7.10 -23.27 -0.86
C ASP A 83 5.55 -23.27 -0.90
N GLY A 84 4.92 -22.23 -1.47
CA GLY A 84 3.45 -22.11 -1.56
C GLY A 84 2.76 -21.86 -0.22
N ILE A 85 3.50 -21.39 0.79
CA ILE A 85 3.00 -21.09 2.13
C ILE A 85 2.21 -19.78 2.12
N ASP A 86 2.64 -18.81 1.34
CA ASP A 86 1.96 -17.52 1.20
C ASP A 86 2.20 -16.90 -0.18
N SER A 87 1.46 -15.86 -0.52
CA SER A 87 1.61 -15.08 -1.75
C SER A 87 1.54 -13.60 -1.44
N PHE A 88 2.56 -12.85 -1.85
CA PHE A 88 2.76 -11.46 -1.45
C PHE A 88 2.48 -10.48 -2.58
N TYR A 89 1.80 -9.37 -2.26
CA TYR A 89 1.34 -8.37 -3.22
C TYR A 89 1.54 -6.97 -2.66
N VAL A 90 2.13 -6.05 -3.43
CA VAL A 90 2.13 -4.64 -3.07
C VAL A 90 0.73 -4.09 -3.30
N ILE A 91 0.06 -3.64 -2.23
CA ILE A 91 -1.31 -3.11 -2.32
C ILE A 91 -1.34 -1.58 -2.24
N ALA A 92 -0.30 -0.96 -1.67
CA ALA A 92 -0.16 0.47 -1.62
C ALA A 92 1.30 0.93 -1.57
N VAL A 93 1.54 2.15 -2.05
CA VAL A 93 2.85 2.82 -2.02
C VAL A 93 2.67 4.27 -1.56
N ASP A 94 3.54 4.77 -0.68
CA ASP A 94 3.52 6.20 -0.32
C ASP A 94 4.38 7.06 -1.26
N ALA A 95 4.24 8.38 -1.13
CA ALA A 95 4.91 9.37 -1.97
C ALA A 95 6.45 9.27 -1.98
N PHE A 96 7.05 8.54 -1.05
CA PHE A 96 8.50 8.39 -0.91
C PHE A 96 8.94 6.93 -1.09
N GLY A 97 8.10 6.09 -1.68
CA GLY A 97 8.47 4.72 -2.05
C GLY A 97 8.48 3.75 -0.87
N LYS A 98 7.71 4.01 0.20
CA LYS A 98 7.36 2.98 1.16
C LYS A 98 6.25 2.10 0.59
N MET A 99 6.50 0.81 0.44
CA MET A 99 5.54 -0.16 -0.04
C MET A 99 4.88 -0.89 1.12
N TYR A 100 3.58 -1.12 1.01
CA TYR A 100 2.75 -1.91 1.93
C TYR A 100 2.35 -3.21 1.23
N ILE A 101 2.75 -4.33 1.81
CA ILE A 101 2.64 -5.65 1.19
C ILE A 101 1.62 -6.48 1.96
N TRP A 102 0.71 -7.06 1.20
CA TRP A 102 -0.29 -8.00 1.66
C TRP A 102 0.14 -9.43 1.34
N GLY A 103 0.19 -10.30 2.34
CA GLY A 103 0.25 -11.74 2.18
C GLY A 103 -1.15 -12.34 2.26
N LYS A 104 -1.51 -13.24 1.34
CA LYS A 104 -2.80 -13.94 1.36
C LYS A 104 -3.12 -14.58 2.71
N ASN A 105 -2.12 -15.19 3.35
CA ASN A 105 -2.27 -15.91 4.60
C ASN A 105 -1.74 -15.14 5.83
N SER A 106 -1.23 -13.92 5.64
CA SER A 106 -0.57 -13.14 6.69
C SER A 106 -1.00 -11.66 6.75
N GLY A 107 -1.93 -11.24 5.91
CA GLY A 107 -2.48 -9.88 5.90
C GLY A 107 -1.43 -8.83 5.52
N ASN A 108 -1.52 -7.62 6.11
CA ASN A 108 -0.52 -6.56 5.93
C ASN A 108 0.79 -6.92 6.66
N CYS A 109 1.59 -7.80 6.06
CA CYS A 109 2.63 -8.55 6.73
C CYS A 109 4.04 -7.96 6.61
N LEU A 110 4.24 -7.07 5.64
CA LEU A 110 5.55 -6.57 5.29
C LEU A 110 5.47 -5.12 4.83
N LYS A 111 6.43 -4.30 5.28
CA LYS A 111 6.64 -2.94 4.78
C LYS A 111 8.06 -2.83 4.24
N ILE A 112 8.23 -2.25 3.06
CA ILE A 112 9.55 -1.97 2.49
C ILE A 112 9.70 -0.46 2.40
N THR A 113 10.78 0.08 2.94
CA THR A 113 11.09 1.52 2.87
C THR A 113 12.27 1.70 1.92
N SER A 114 11.97 1.92 0.64
CA SER A 114 13.00 1.96 -0.41
C SER A 114 14.08 3.04 -0.23
N PRO A 115 13.80 4.26 0.29
CA PRO A 115 14.85 5.26 0.52
C PRO A 115 15.95 4.82 1.50
N TYR A 116 15.64 3.86 2.37
CA TYR A 116 16.57 3.35 3.38
C TYR A 116 17.08 1.94 3.09
N GLY A 117 16.61 1.28 2.02
CA GLY A 117 16.98 -0.10 1.75
C GLY A 117 16.50 -1.09 2.82
N MET A 118 15.39 -0.79 3.51
CA MET A 118 14.95 -1.55 4.69
C MET A 118 13.66 -2.31 4.46
N ILE A 119 13.58 -3.51 5.03
CA ILE A 119 12.41 -4.40 5.03
C ILE A 119 11.99 -4.60 6.49
N PHE A 120 10.71 -4.39 6.78
CA PHE A 120 10.11 -4.48 8.11
C PHE A 120 8.98 -5.52 8.11
N PRO A 121 9.26 -6.76 8.52
CA PRO A 121 8.23 -7.73 8.87
C PRO A 121 7.31 -7.16 9.95
N ASN A 122 6.00 -7.28 9.74
CA ASN A 122 5.00 -6.78 10.66
C ASN A 122 3.72 -7.61 10.50
N PHE A 123 3.71 -8.83 11.03
CA PHE A 123 2.52 -9.68 11.04
C PHE A 123 2.36 -10.38 12.39
N SER A 124 1.11 -10.57 12.78
CA SER A 124 0.69 -11.46 13.86
C SER A 124 -0.26 -12.47 13.25
N ASN A 125 0.12 -13.75 13.25
CA ASN A 125 -0.75 -14.80 12.72
C ASN A 125 -2.02 -14.94 13.58
N ASP A 126 -1.91 -14.74 14.89
CA ASP A 126 -3.04 -14.86 15.80
C ASP A 126 -4.07 -13.76 15.51
N ASP A 127 -3.62 -12.51 15.38
CA ASP A 127 -4.50 -11.37 15.04
C ASP A 127 -5.15 -11.59 13.68
N TYR A 128 -4.39 -12.06 12.67
CA TYR A 128 -4.94 -12.30 11.33
C TYR A 128 -5.98 -13.43 11.31
N LEU A 129 -5.78 -14.48 12.11
CA LEU A 129 -6.74 -15.58 12.25
C LEU A 129 -8.01 -15.14 13.00
N GLU A 130 -7.88 -14.22 13.96
CA GLU A 130 -9.01 -13.65 14.70
C GLU A 130 -9.81 -12.67 13.85
N ASP A 131 -9.14 -11.72 13.21
CA ASP A 131 -9.76 -10.64 12.45
C ASP A 131 -10.28 -11.11 11.08
N GLY A 132 -9.56 -12.04 10.44
CA GLY A 132 -9.78 -12.40 9.05
C GLY A 132 -9.35 -11.31 8.06
N GLU A 133 -9.47 -11.59 6.77
CA GLU A 133 -8.90 -10.77 5.70
C GLU A 133 -9.55 -9.38 5.59
N GLU A 134 -10.88 -9.30 5.67
CA GLU A 134 -11.63 -8.06 5.48
C GLU A 134 -11.39 -7.06 6.61
N LEU A 135 -11.51 -7.50 7.87
CA LEU A 135 -11.27 -6.64 9.02
C LEU A 135 -9.80 -6.22 9.11
N THR A 136 -8.86 -7.12 8.79
CA THR A 136 -7.45 -6.77 8.73
C THR A 136 -7.18 -5.65 7.70
N LEU A 137 -7.82 -5.70 6.54
CA LEU A 137 -7.70 -4.64 5.53
C LEU A 137 -8.37 -3.34 6.00
N ASP A 138 -9.56 -3.44 6.60
CA ASP A 138 -10.27 -2.30 7.16
C ASP A 138 -9.42 -1.56 8.21
N LEU A 139 -8.78 -2.32 9.11
CA LEU A 139 -7.85 -1.78 10.11
C LEU A 139 -6.60 -1.17 9.47
N PHE A 140 -6.09 -1.75 8.37
CA PHE A 140 -5.00 -1.16 7.62
C PHE A 140 -5.32 0.26 7.14
N PHE A 141 -6.54 0.51 6.64
CA PHE A 141 -6.96 1.84 6.20
C PHE A 141 -7.32 2.76 7.38
N SER A 142 -8.13 2.28 8.33
CA SER A 142 -8.69 3.13 9.39
C SER A 142 -7.67 3.68 10.37
N THR A 143 -6.50 3.03 10.47
CA THR A 143 -5.42 3.44 11.37
C THR A 143 -4.50 4.50 10.77
N LYS A 144 -4.77 4.99 9.55
CA LYS A 144 -3.93 5.99 8.89
C LYS A 144 -4.47 7.40 9.05
N MET A 145 -3.55 8.34 9.26
CA MET A 145 -3.78 9.76 9.10
C MET A 145 -2.90 10.26 7.95
N SER A 146 -3.46 11.01 7.01
CA SER A 146 -2.71 11.55 5.86
C SER A 146 -1.53 12.42 6.32
N THR A 147 -1.68 13.16 7.42
CA THR A 147 -0.62 13.98 8.01
C THR A 147 0.56 13.17 8.58
N GLU A 148 0.38 11.87 8.79
CA GLU A 148 1.42 10.97 9.30
C GLU A 148 2.13 10.17 8.18
N ILE A 149 1.60 10.22 6.95
CA ILE A 149 2.25 9.63 5.77
C ILE A 149 3.19 10.66 5.17
N ASP A 150 4.40 10.72 5.71
CA ASP A 150 5.46 11.59 5.23
C ASP A 150 6.83 11.02 5.60
N LEU A 151 7.85 11.39 4.83
CA LEU A 151 9.24 11.19 5.18
C LEU A 151 9.75 12.44 5.88
N LYS A 152 10.52 12.28 6.95
CA LYS A 152 11.13 13.40 7.67
C LYS A 152 12.58 13.59 7.27
N ASP A 153 13.03 14.83 7.18
CA ASP A 153 14.46 15.13 7.05
C ASP A 153 15.21 14.98 8.38
N HIS A 154 16.52 15.25 8.36
CA HIS A 154 17.39 15.15 9.54
C HIS A 154 17.03 16.09 10.70
N ASN A 155 16.18 17.10 10.47
CA ASN A 155 15.65 18.00 11.51
C ASN A 155 14.21 17.62 11.88
N GLU A 156 13.79 16.39 11.57
CA GLU A 156 12.44 15.86 11.79
C GLU A 156 11.33 16.63 11.07
N LYS A 157 11.66 17.40 10.02
CA LYS A 157 10.65 18.16 9.27
C LYS A 157 10.03 17.30 8.16
N PRO A 158 8.70 17.25 8.04
CA PRO A 158 8.01 16.54 6.97
C PRO A 158 8.41 17.06 5.57
N LEU A 159 8.44 16.18 4.56
CA LEU A 159 8.96 16.48 3.23
C LEU A 159 7.85 16.67 2.19
N PHE A 160 6.67 16.07 2.36
CA PHE A 160 5.66 15.96 1.31
C PHE A 160 5.27 17.31 0.70
N GLU A 161 4.85 18.27 1.52
CA GLU A 161 4.41 19.58 1.03
C GLU A 161 5.56 20.34 0.34
N ARG A 162 6.79 20.19 0.86
CA ARG A 162 7.98 20.80 0.24
C ARG A 162 8.35 20.16 -1.09
N ALA A 163 8.15 18.84 -1.21
CA ALA A 163 8.35 18.11 -2.45
C ALA A 163 7.33 18.54 -3.50
N VAL A 164 6.05 18.61 -3.14
CA VAL A 164 4.97 19.11 -4.02
C VAL A 164 5.24 20.54 -4.47
N GLU A 165 5.64 21.45 -3.57
CA GLU A 165 5.95 22.85 -3.92
C GLU A 165 7.10 22.94 -4.94
N LYS A 166 8.10 22.07 -4.82
CA LYS A 166 9.31 22.13 -5.65
C LYS A 166 9.19 21.34 -6.96
N LEU A 167 8.52 20.20 -6.94
CA LEU A 167 8.51 19.21 -8.03
C LEU A 167 7.14 19.07 -8.70
N GLY A 168 6.09 19.64 -8.11
CA GLY A 168 4.71 19.42 -8.54
C GLY A 168 4.09 18.17 -7.90
N PRO A 169 2.77 17.98 -8.03
CA PRO A 169 2.10 16.77 -7.54
C PRO A 169 2.53 15.52 -8.32
N LEU A 170 2.47 14.35 -7.68
CA LEU A 170 2.76 13.05 -8.31
C LEU A 170 1.61 12.61 -9.21
N GLU A 171 1.95 12.02 -10.36
CA GLU A 171 1.04 11.20 -11.16
C GLU A 171 1.05 9.74 -10.69
N ASN A 172 0.14 8.93 -11.25
CA ASN A 172 0.03 7.51 -10.92
C ASN A 172 1.32 6.76 -11.29
N GLY A 173 1.89 6.03 -10.33
CA GLY A 173 3.15 5.28 -10.50
C GLY A 173 4.41 6.10 -10.20
N GLU A 174 4.29 7.39 -9.91
CA GLU A 174 5.42 8.23 -9.52
C GLU A 174 5.67 8.23 -8.01
N ILE A 175 6.93 8.46 -7.63
CA ILE A 175 7.36 8.74 -6.25
C ILE A 175 8.40 9.86 -6.27
N TYR A 176 8.54 10.57 -5.16
CA TYR A 176 9.67 11.47 -4.96
C TYR A 176 10.92 10.68 -4.58
N GLY A 177 11.92 10.69 -5.47
CA GLY A 177 13.21 10.03 -5.26
C GLY A 177 14.32 10.98 -4.82
N PHE A 178 15.32 10.44 -4.11
CA PHE A 178 16.56 11.14 -3.82
C PHE A 178 17.59 10.88 -4.93
N VAL A 179 18.31 11.93 -5.32
CA VAL A 179 19.46 11.85 -6.24
C VAL A 179 20.75 12.17 -5.47
N PRO A 180 21.88 11.50 -5.76
CA PRO A 180 23.19 11.84 -5.21
C PRO A 180 23.67 13.25 -5.56
#